data_AF-A0A167D1L9-F1
#
_entry.id   AF-A0A167D1L9-F1
#
_cell.length_a   1.000
_cell.length_b   1.000
_cell.length_c   1.000
_cell.angle_alpha   90.00
_cell.angle_beta   90.00
_cell.angle_gamma   90.00
#
_symmetry.space_group_name_H-M   'P 1'
#
loop_
_entity.id
_entity.type
_entity.pdbx_description
1 polymer ?
#
loop_
_entity_poly.entity_id
_entity_poly.type
_entity_poly.pdbx_seq_one_letter_code
_entity_poly.pdbx_strand_id
1 'polypeptide(L)'
;MYSPVSAIVVDTNFLMSNLDIVEKLCELAVTYSHAIVVPYQVLQELDGLKSSFDSSKSFKARSGANWLYEKLANSTPCVVGQGIDDTLTSGLDGDDAILDCCRYYHQMHNVFTVLLSNDRILCTKALVNNIRTVTFVPGMTATQIAQIVNSSANGGDTYIPDTDAMVDIAMKEDESSLKDGLDEAISRAPLEASSLGSKSRKSPPLRKNGKKRKMTLEELNESVGLDKNINHQLEDLEIGRSQKRKTSQNGSLPLTSHTTDLSAIEEHSKIKSSGELGSPDSSRKKLVAKSITGRSSFRLTSRHAPDQKESLPQLHTTLPDIASNGRPKLDKIEEYLCKQIADCIDRLMTKNYKPEELSYLQYSKPTGRDGFRALAEIIDNFRVSVFGPIIPWSLRSKITPRMMEKRITTNKELVQLIKSWGQVWLALSDGVFDKKSVEKSIDDLLRAISV
;
A
#
# COMPACT_ATOMS: atom_id res chain seq x y z
N MET A 1 -25.42 23.81 20.92
CA MET A 1 -24.73 23.44 19.66
C MET A 1 -23.45 22.72 20.06
N TYR A 2 -23.12 21.58 19.46
CA TYR A 2 -21.87 20.89 19.77
C TYR A 2 -20.69 21.67 19.14
N SER A 3 -19.61 21.86 19.88
CA SER A 3 -18.41 22.53 19.43
C SER A 3 -17.21 21.73 19.94
N PRO A 4 -16.50 21.00 19.07
CA PRO A 4 -15.36 20.20 19.47
C PRO A 4 -14.16 21.10 19.82
N VAL A 5 -13.37 20.67 20.80
CA VAL A 5 -12.09 21.29 21.18
C VAL A 5 -10.95 20.76 20.27
N SER A 6 -11.14 19.57 19.67
CA SER A 6 -10.16 18.92 18.81
C SER A 6 -10.77 18.33 17.53
N ALA A 7 -9.97 18.32 16.46
CA ALA A 7 -10.29 17.73 15.17
C ALA A 7 -9.41 16.51 14.90
N ILE A 8 -10.03 15.36 14.71
CA ILE A 8 -9.38 14.09 14.39
C ILE A 8 -9.56 13.84 12.89
N VAL A 9 -8.57 14.24 12.08
CA VAL A 9 -8.60 14.03 10.63
C VAL A 9 -8.24 12.58 10.31
N VAL A 10 -8.94 11.92 9.41
CA VAL A 10 -8.64 10.54 8.95
C VAL A 10 -8.16 10.51 7.51
N ASP A 11 -7.19 9.64 7.19
CA ASP A 11 -6.88 9.27 5.81
C ASP A 11 -7.69 8.05 5.31
N THR A 12 -7.67 7.81 4.00
CA THR A 12 -8.38 6.69 3.36
C THR A 12 -7.91 5.32 3.85
N ASN A 13 -6.60 5.14 4.07
CA ASN A 13 -6.01 3.86 4.47
C ASN A 13 -6.37 3.49 5.91
N PHE A 14 -6.34 4.46 6.83
CA PHE A 14 -6.73 4.32 8.22
C PHE A 14 -8.24 4.04 8.32
N LEU A 15 -9.07 4.82 7.61
CA LEU A 15 -10.52 4.62 7.59
C LEU A 15 -10.90 3.24 7.02
N MET A 16 -10.22 2.77 5.96
CA MET A 16 -10.45 1.44 5.38
C MET A 16 -9.88 0.29 6.21
N SER A 17 -8.87 0.54 7.05
CA SER A 17 -8.19 -0.49 7.85
C SER A 17 -8.78 -0.65 9.23
N ASN A 18 -9.13 0.47 9.86
CA ASN A 18 -9.44 0.61 11.29
C ASN A 18 -10.85 1.19 11.50
N LEU A 19 -11.79 0.95 10.56
CA LEU A 19 -13.14 1.54 10.56
C LEU A 19 -13.89 1.35 11.89
N ASP A 20 -13.64 0.22 12.56
CA ASP A 20 -14.25 -0.07 13.85
C ASP A 20 -13.68 0.83 14.96
N ILE A 21 -12.39 1.17 14.95
CA ILE A 21 -11.79 2.15 15.87
C ILE A 21 -12.35 3.55 15.59
N VAL A 22 -12.51 3.91 14.31
CA VAL A 22 -13.17 5.18 13.91
C VAL A 22 -14.62 5.23 14.40
N GLU A 23 -15.34 4.10 14.43
CA GLU A 23 -16.69 4.03 14.99
C GLU A 23 -16.71 4.24 16.51
N LYS A 24 -15.85 3.57 17.30
CA LYS A 24 -15.77 3.86 18.75
C LYS A 24 -15.30 5.30 19.00
N LEU A 25 -14.45 5.87 18.15
CA LEU A 25 -14.11 7.29 18.23
C LEU A 25 -15.34 8.19 17.98
N CYS A 26 -16.27 7.81 17.10
CA CYS A 26 -17.53 8.54 16.96
C CYS A 26 -18.39 8.44 18.24
N GLU A 27 -18.54 7.25 18.82
CA GLU A 27 -19.26 7.02 20.08
C GLU A 27 -18.69 7.87 21.24
N LEU A 28 -17.36 8.01 21.28
CA LEU A 28 -16.63 8.75 22.30
C LEU A 28 -16.56 10.27 22.08
N ALA A 29 -17.02 10.79 20.93
CA ALA A 29 -16.87 12.20 20.54
C ALA A 29 -17.42 13.20 21.57
N VAL A 30 -18.61 12.95 22.12
CA VAL A 30 -19.23 13.84 23.10
C VAL A 30 -18.48 13.82 24.44
N THR A 31 -17.93 12.68 24.83
CA THR A 31 -17.20 12.48 26.09
C THR A 31 -15.83 13.15 26.10
N TYR A 32 -15.14 13.15 24.95
CA TYR A 32 -13.77 13.67 24.80
C TYR A 32 -13.68 14.96 23.97
N SER A 33 -14.83 15.55 23.62
CA SER A 33 -14.95 16.83 22.91
C SER A 33 -14.16 16.91 21.60
N HIS A 34 -14.18 15.84 20.81
CA HIS A 34 -13.53 15.76 19.50
C HIS A 34 -14.54 15.53 18.35
N ALA A 35 -14.21 15.96 17.14
CA ALA A 35 -14.94 15.58 15.93
C ALA A 35 -14.01 14.87 14.94
N ILE A 36 -14.52 13.83 14.28
CA ILE A 36 -13.85 13.14 13.19
C ILE A 36 -14.03 13.97 11.92
N VAL A 37 -12.94 14.51 11.40
CA VAL A 37 -12.91 15.29 10.16
C VAL A 37 -12.52 14.39 9.00
N VAL A 38 -13.30 14.46 7.92
CA VAL A 38 -13.13 13.62 6.73
C VAL A 38 -12.77 14.53 5.56
N PRO A 39 -11.51 14.52 5.07
CA PRO A 39 -11.09 15.33 3.94
C PRO A 39 -11.89 15.00 2.67
N TYR A 40 -12.13 15.99 1.84
CA TYR A 40 -12.84 15.81 0.57
C TYR A 40 -12.09 14.84 -0.36
N GLN A 41 -10.76 14.85 -0.31
CA GLN A 41 -9.88 13.88 -0.97
C GLN A 41 -10.21 12.41 -0.61
N VAL A 42 -10.51 12.12 0.67
CA VAL A 42 -10.83 10.76 1.13
C VAL A 42 -12.15 10.27 0.53
N LEU A 43 -13.12 11.17 0.32
CA LEU A 43 -14.37 10.83 -0.38
C LEU A 43 -14.11 10.44 -1.85
N GLN A 44 -13.21 11.15 -2.54
CA GLN A 44 -12.83 10.85 -3.92
C GLN A 44 -12.08 9.51 -4.03
N GLU A 45 -11.11 9.27 -3.14
CA GLU A 45 -10.33 8.03 -3.13
C GLU A 45 -11.18 6.81 -2.81
N LEU A 46 -12.08 6.91 -1.81
CA LEU A 46 -13.06 5.87 -1.52
C LEU A 46 -13.94 5.58 -2.75
N ASP A 47 -14.41 6.59 -3.48
CA ASP A 47 -15.25 6.39 -4.66
C ASP A 47 -14.49 5.66 -5.79
N GLY A 48 -13.27 6.10 -6.11
CA GLY A 48 -12.39 5.39 -7.05
C GLY A 48 -12.16 3.94 -6.62
N LEU A 49 -11.90 3.70 -5.33
CA LEU A 49 -11.67 2.37 -4.78
C LEU A 49 -12.92 1.46 -4.75
N LYS A 50 -14.16 1.98 -4.79
CA LYS A 50 -15.37 1.16 -4.98
C LYS A 50 -15.33 0.35 -6.27
N SER A 51 -14.65 0.86 -7.30
CA SER A 51 -14.44 0.20 -8.60
C SER A 51 -13.18 -0.68 -8.67
N SER A 52 -12.36 -0.69 -7.61
CA SER A 52 -11.12 -1.46 -7.60
C SER A 52 -11.38 -2.97 -7.70
N PHE A 53 -10.56 -3.66 -8.49
CA PHE A 53 -10.70 -5.09 -8.77
C PHE A 53 -10.11 -5.96 -7.63
N ASP A 54 -9.46 -5.33 -6.66
CA ASP A 54 -9.16 -5.91 -5.36
C ASP A 54 -10.48 -5.97 -4.57
N SER A 55 -11.01 -7.18 -4.37
CA SER A 55 -12.29 -7.38 -3.71
C SER A 55 -12.28 -6.99 -2.23
N SER A 56 -11.11 -7.02 -1.57
CA SER A 56 -10.95 -6.61 -0.18
C SER A 56 -10.93 -5.08 -0.06
N LYS A 57 -10.15 -4.40 -0.90
CA LYS A 57 -10.13 -2.92 -0.94
C LYS A 57 -11.47 -2.35 -1.40
N SER A 58 -12.09 -2.88 -2.44
CA SER A 58 -13.42 -2.40 -2.88
C SER A 58 -14.52 -2.70 -1.88
N PHE A 59 -14.46 -3.82 -1.14
CA PHE A 59 -15.36 -4.04 -0.01
C PHE A 59 -15.13 -3.01 1.11
N LYS A 60 -13.88 -2.87 1.61
CA LYS A 60 -13.52 -1.89 2.65
C LYS A 60 -13.86 -0.45 2.26
N ALA A 61 -13.64 -0.05 1.00
CA ALA A 61 -13.98 1.28 0.50
C ALA A 61 -15.50 1.51 0.45
N ARG A 62 -16.29 0.48 0.09
CA ARG A 62 -17.76 0.53 0.18
C ARG A 62 -18.22 0.58 1.65
N SER A 63 -17.62 -0.19 2.56
CA SER A 63 -17.92 -0.11 4.00
C SER A 63 -17.64 1.28 4.58
N GLY A 64 -16.47 1.86 4.29
CA GLY A 64 -16.12 3.21 4.73
C GLY A 64 -17.04 4.27 4.12
N ALA A 65 -17.33 4.20 2.81
CA ALA A 65 -18.24 5.13 2.16
C ALA A 65 -19.69 5.02 2.66
N ASN A 66 -20.18 3.81 2.94
CA ASN A 66 -21.51 3.60 3.53
C ASN A 66 -21.55 4.17 4.96
N TRP A 67 -20.54 3.88 5.79
CA TRP A 67 -20.44 4.43 7.15
C TRP A 67 -20.43 5.96 7.15
N LEU A 68 -19.64 6.59 6.27
CA LEU A 68 -19.62 8.05 6.08
C LEU A 68 -21.00 8.58 5.68
N TYR A 69 -21.64 7.96 4.69
CA TYR A 69 -22.98 8.34 4.26
C TYR A 69 -24.00 8.23 5.39
N GLU A 70 -23.98 7.13 6.17
CA GLU A 70 -24.87 6.91 7.30
C GLU A 70 -24.64 7.95 8.41
N LYS A 71 -23.39 8.26 8.79
CA LYS A 71 -23.11 9.26 9.83
C LYS A 71 -23.50 10.67 9.40
N LEU A 72 -23.21 11.05 8.16
CA LEU A 72 -23.53 12.38 7.62
C LEU A 72 -25.04 12.55 7.35
N ALA A 73 -25.72 11.56 6.78
CA ALA A 73 -27.16 11.61 6.51
C ALA A 73 -28.00 11.68 7.80
N ASN A 74 -27.55 11.02 8.88
CA ASN A 74 -28.15 11.15 10.21
C ASN A 74 -27.73 12.42 10.97
N SER A 75 -26.97 13.34 10.34
CA SER A 75 -26.43 14.57 10.97
C SER A 75 -25.68 14.30 12.29
N THR A 76 -24.90 13.22 12.35
CA THR A 76 -24.27 12.77 13.60
C THR A 76 -23.14 13.74 14.00
N PRO A 77 -23.19 14.39 15.18
CA PRO A 77 -22.24 15.45 15.55
C PRO A 77 -20.78 14.98 15.74
N CYS A 78 -20.54 13.66 15.67
CA CYS A 78 -19.21 13.06 15.75
C CYS A 78 -18.41 13.10 14.44
N VAL A 79 -19.05 13.29 13.27
CA VAL A 79 -18.40 13.27 11.94
C VAL A 79 -18.72 14.56 11.19
N VAL A 80 -17.67 15.18 10.63
CA VAL A 80 -17.76 16.36 9.76
C VAL A 80 -17.02 16.06 8.46
N GLY A 81 -17.69 16.21 7.33
CA GLY A 81 -17.03 16.24 6.03
C GLY A 81 -16.47 17.63 5.74
N GLN A 82 -15.24 17.72 5.24
CA GLN A 82 -14.67 18.96 4.72
C GLN A 82 -15.53 19.47 3.55
N GLY A 83 -15.98 20.73 3.63
CA GLY A 83 -16.65 21.41 2.51
C GLY A 83 -15.68 21.69 1.35
N ILE A 84 -16.21 21.94 0.16
CA ILE A 84 -15.39 22.22 -1.04
C ILE A 84 -14.57 23.51 -0.87
N ASP A 85 -15.14 24.50 -0.17
CA ASP A 85 -14.49 25.78 0.13
C ASP A 85 -13.66 25.76 1.44
N ASP A 86 -13.68 24.66 2.22
CA ASP A 86 -12.93 24.50 3.47
C ASP A 86 -11.45 24.15 3.21
N THR A 87 -10.76 25.02 2.47
CA THR A 87 -9.34 24.86 2.07
C THR A 87 -8.55 26.14 2.34
N LEU A 88 -7.24 25.98 2.57
CA LEU A 88 -6.27 27.08 2.58
C LEU A 88 -5.58 27.23 1.22
N THR A 89 -5.45 26.13 0.48
CA THR A 89 -4.71 26.08 -0.79
C THR A 89 -5.55 25.36 -1.84
N SER A 90 -6.00 26.07 -2.87
CA SER A 90 -6.80 25.48 -3.94
C SER A 90 -5.94 24.68 -4.93
N GLY A 91 -6.51 23.60 -5.49
CA GLY A 91 -5.88 22.80 -6.54
C GLY A 91 -4.85 21.76 -6.06
N LEU A 92 -4.79 21.45 -4.76
CA LEU A 92 -4.04 20.32 -4.22
C LEU A 92 -4.78 18.98 -4.42
N ASP A 93 -4.04 17.88 -4.49
CA ASP A 93 -4.54 16.51 -4.55
C ASP A 93 -3.84 15.57 -3.55
N GLY A 94 -4.41 14.38 -3.34
CA GLY A 94 -3.83 13.31 -2.52
C GLY A 94 -3.47 13.70 -1.09
N ASP A 95 -2.33 13.19 -0.61
CA ASP A 95 -1.67 13.55 0.65
C ASP A 95 -1.73 15.04 0.98
N ASP A 96 -1.47 15.90 -0.01
CA ASP A 96 -1.25 17.32 0.22
C ASP A 96 -2.59 18.05 0.39
N ALA A 97 -3.67 17.55 -0.24
CA ALA A 97 -5.05 17.97 0.07
C ALA A 97 -5.52 17.48 1.46
N ILE A 98 -5.13 16.27 1.88
CA ILE A 98 -5.40 15.77 3.26
C ILE A 98 -4.68 16.63 4.29
N LEU A 99 -3.45 17.04 4.00
CA LEU A 99 -2.66 17.95 4.84
C LEU A 99 -3.22 19.38 4.87
N ASP A 100 -3.73 19.89 3.75
CA ASP A 100 -4.39 21.19 3.71
C ASP A 100 -5.69 21.20 4.54
N CYS A 101 -6.46 20.11 4.51
CA CYS A 101 -7.59 19.89 5.43
C CYS A 101 -7.14 19.95 6.91
N CYS A 102 -6.06 19.25 7.27
CA CYS A 102 -5.50 19.32 8.63
C CYS A 102 -5.12 20.76 9.02
N ARG A 103 -4.46 21.49 8.12
CA ARG A 103 -4.07 22.88 8.36
C ARG A 103 -5.27 23.81 8.43
N TYR A 104 -6.33 23.59 7.63
CA TYR A 104 -7.54 24.40 7.65
C TYR A 104 -8.22 24.37 9.02
N TYR A 105 -8.49 23.18 9.58
CA TYR A 105 -9.06 23.08 10.93
C TYR A 105 -8.12 23.64 12.00
N HIS A 106 -6.82 23.41 11.88
CA HIS A 106 -5.86 23.95 12.83
C HIS A 106 -5.77 25.49 12.82
N GLN A 107 -5.84 26.12 11.64
CA GLN A 107 -5.60 27.57 11.46
C GLN A 107 -6.89 28.41 11.43
N MET A 108 -7.95 27.94 10.78
CA MET A 108 -9.20 28.70 10.61
C MET A 108 -10.19 28.48 11.74
N HIS A 109 -10.26 27.26 12.28
CA HIS A 109 -11.09 26.93 13.44
C HIS A 109 -10.34 27.00 14.78
N ASN A 110 -9.00 27.14 14.75
CA ASN A 110 -8.14 27.19 15.94
C ASN A 110 -8.38 26.01 16.91
N VAL A 111 -8.65 24.81 16.36
CA VAL A 111 -8.83 23.57 17.13
C VAL A 111 -7.55 22.74 17.16
N PHE A 112 -7.37 21.96 18.22
CA PHE A 112 -6.26 21.02 18.33
C PHE A 112 -6.44 19.90 17.30
N THR A 113 -5.59 19.86 16.27
CA THR A 113 -5.78 18.99 15.12
C THR A 113 -4.78 17.84 15.10
N VAL A 114 -5.31 16.62 14.93
CA VAL A 114 -4.54 15.36 14.91
C VAL A 114 -4.91 14.56 13.68
N LEU A 115 -3.93 14.07 12.94
CA LEU A 115 -4.10 13.17 11.80
C LEU A 115 -3.97 11.70 12.24
N LEU A 116 -4.98 10.89 11.93
CA LEU A 116 -4.91 9.43 12.00
C LEU A 116 -4.45 8.89 10.65
N SER A 117 -3.22 8.41 10.59
CA SER A 117 -2.62 7.85 9.37
C SER A 117 -1.61 6.75 9.70
N ASN A 118 -1.60 5.71 8.87
CA ASN A 118 -0.58 4.65 8.92
C ASN A 118 0.54 4.86 7.89
N ASP A 119 0.48 5.90 7.06
CA ASP A 119 1.56 6.23 6.13
C ASP A 119 2.61 7.14 6.79
N ARG A 120 3.83 6.62 6.93
CA ARG A 120 4.94 7.32 7.57
C ARG A 120 5.37 8.59 6.83
N ILE A 121 5.17 8.67 5.51
CA ILE A 121 5.49 9.86 4.71
C ILE A 121 4.44 10.94 4.99
N LEU A 122 3.15 10.61 4.94
CA LEU A 122 2.07 11.55 5.25
C LEU A 122 2.15 12.04 6.71
N CYS A 123 2.41 11.15 7.68
CA CYS A 123 2.68 11.56 9.06
C CYS A 123 3.90 12.49 9.17
N THR A 124 4.98 12.23 8.42
CA THR A 124 6.16 13.12 8.40
C THR A 124 5.81 14.50 7.84
N LYS A 125 5.03 14.58 6.75
CA LYS A 125 4.52 15.85 6.19
C LYS A 125 3.68 16.63 7.22
N ALA A 126 2.81 15.95 7.95
CA ALA A 126 1.96 16.53 9.00
C ALA A 126 2.79 17.11 10.15
N LEU A 127 3.75 16.34 10.69
CA LEU A 127 4.63 16.78 11.77
C LEU A 127 5.49 17.99 11.37
N VAL A 128 5.99 18.05 10.14
CA VAL A 128 6.71 19.23 9.58
C VAL A 128 5.83 20.50 9.54
N ASN A 129 4.50 20.33 9.47
CA ASN A 129 3.52 21.42 9.52
C ASN A 129 2.94 21.66 10.92
N ASN A 130 3.55 21.08 11.97
CA ASN A 130 3.11 21.10 13.38
C ASN A 130 1.74 20.44 13.65
N ILE A 131 1.21 19.67 12.69
CA ILE A 131 0.03 18.83 12.91
C ILE A 131 0.47 17.55 13.64
N ARG A 132 -0.20 17.22 14.74
CA ARG A 132 0.07 15.98 15.50
C ARG A 132 -0.44 14.76 14.75
N THR A 133 0.16 13.61 14.98
CA THR A 133 -0.16 12.36 14.26
C THR A 133 -0.32 11.19 15.21
N VAL A 134 -1.25 10.28 14.91
CA VAL A 134 -1.37 8.98 15.55
C VAL A 134 -1.40 7.90 14.47
N THR A 135 -0.41 7.00 14.51
CA THR A 135 -0.38 5.77 13.70
C THR A 135 -0.91 4.61 14.53
N PHE A 136 -1.78 3.79 13.94
CA PHE A 136 -2.37 2.66 14.65
C PHE A 136 -1.33 1.56 14.91
N VAL A 137 -1.34 1.06 16.15
CA VAL A 137 -0.54 -0.07 16.63
C VAL A 137 -1.49 -1.13 17.18
N PRO A 138 -1.33 -2.44 16.88
CA PRO A 138 -2.15 -3.49 17.46
C PRO A 138 -2.18 -3.42 19.00
N GLY A 139 -3.37 -3.47 19.59
CA GLY A 139 -3.61 -3.26 21.03
C GLY A 139 -4.03 -1.82 21.38
N MET A 140 -3.82 -0.84 20.51
CA MET A 140 -4.29 0.54 20.73
C MET A 140 -5.82 0.63 20.65
N THR A 141 -6.46 1.29 21.61
CA THR A 141 -7.93 1.44 21.68
C THR A 141 -8.39 2.85 21.32
N ALA A 142 -9.62 2.98 20.84
CA ALA A 142 -10.26 4.28 20.61
C ALA A 142 -10.31 5.16 21.87
N THR A 143 -10.45 4.54 23.05
CA THR A 143 -10.46 5.24 24.34
C THR A 143 -9.11 5.89 24.65
N GLN A 144 -8.00 5.15 24.49
CA GLN A 144 -6.65 5.70 24.65
C GLN A 144 -6.40 6.87 23.68
N ILE A 145 -6.79 6.72 22.41
CA ILE A 145 -6.65 7.78 21.40
C ILE A 145 -7.44 9.02 21.83
N ALA A 146 -8.73 8.88 22.16
CA ALA A 146 -9.58 10.00 22.57
C ALA A 146 -9.08 10.69 23.86
N GLN A 147 -8.59 9.92 24.84
CA GLN A 147 -7.97 10.44 26.06
C GLN A 147 -6.72 11.28 25.78
N ILE A 148 -5.82 10.79 24.93
CA ILE A 148 -4.57 11.46 24.58
C ILE A 148 -4.83 12.74 23.77
N VAL A 149 -5.75 12.69 22.81
CA VAL A 149 -6.16 13.85 22.01
C VAL A 149 -6.79 14.92 22.91
N ASN A 150 -7.74 14.55 23.79
CA ASN A 150 -8.39 15.50 24.70
C ASN A 150 -7.41 16.10 25.74
N SER A 151 -6.51 15.29 26.31
CA SER A 151 -5.51 15.77 27.28
C SER A 151 -4.56 16.79 26.65
N SER A 152 -4.09 16.49 25.43
CA SER A 152 -3.22 17.38 24.66
C SER A 152 -3.95 18.67 24.23
N ALA A 153 -5.23 18.58 23.86
CA ALA A 153 -6.04 19.73 23.45
C ALA A 153 -6.28 20.73 24.60
N ASN A 154 -6.36 20.26 25.84
CA ASN A 154 -6.54 21.10 27.04
C ASN A 154 -5.22 21.66 27.61
N GLY A 155 -4.12 21.62 26.84
CA GLY A 155 -2.82 22.13 27.27
C GLY A 155 -2.08 21.23 28.26
N GLY A 156 -2.48 19.97 28.41
CA GLY A 156 -1.67 18.96 29.06
C GLY A 156 -0.43 18.68 28.22
N ASP A 157 0.77 18.77 28.81
CA ASP A 157 2.04 18.44 28.15
C ASP A 157 2.25 16.91 28.04
N THR A 158 1.16 16.19 27.78
CA THR A 158 1.15 14.77 27.43
C THR A 158 1.77 14.61 26.05
N TYR A 159 3.09 14.46 26.03
CA TYR A 159 3.84 13.94 24.90
C TYR A 159 3.14 12.69 24.35
N ILE A 160 2.46 12.84 23.21
CA ILE A 160 1.95 11.70 22.42
C ILE A 160 3.21 10.87 22.12
N PRO A 161 3.35 9.64 22.66
CA PRO A 161 4.58 8.91 22.50
C PRO A 161 4.78 8.55 21.02
N ASP A 162 6.02 8.58 20.54
CA ASP A 162 6.36 7.87 19.30
C ASP A 162 5.84 6.43 19.41
N THR A 163 5.38 5.87 18.28
CA THR A 163 4.58 4.63 18.24
C THR A 163 5.12 3.50 19.10
N ASP A 164 6.45 3.38 19.14
CA ASP A 164 7.19 2.33 19.82
C ASP A 164 6.98 2.39 21.35
N ALA A 165 6.79 3.57 21.93
CA ALA A 165 6.47 3.77 23.34
C ALA A 165 4.97 3.63 23.66
N MET A 166 4.07 3.64 22.66
CA MET A 166 2.66 3.27 22.85
C MET A 166 2.46 1.75 22.89
N VAL A 167 3.29 0.96 22.18
CA VAL A 167 3.34 -0.52 22.32
C VAL A 167 3.53 -0.90 23.79
N ASP A 168 4.50 -0.22 24.43
CA ASP A 168 4.87 -0.41 25.83
C ASP A 168 3.76 -0.07 26.83
N ILE A 169 2.76 0.71 26.45
CA ILE A 169 1.58 1.02 27.30
C ILE A 169 0.51 -0.04 27.09
N ALA A 170 0.16 -0.33 25.83
CA ALA A 170 -0.84 -1.35 25.50
C ALA A 170 -0.50 -2.73 26.10
N MET A 171 0.78 -3.14 26.06
CA MET A 171 1.22 -4.41 26.65
C MET A 171 1.22 -4.43 28.20
N LYS A 172 1.12 -3.27 28.87
CA LYS A 172 0.99 -3.21 30.34
C LYS A 172 -0.46 -3.29 30.81
N GLU A 173 -1.42 -2.76 30.04
CA GLU A 173 -2.85 -2.78 30.39
C GLU A 173 -3.49 -4.17 30.24
N ASP A 174 -3.06 -4.99 29.27
CA ASP A 174 -3.41 -6.41 29.21
C ASP A 174 -2.89 -7.15 30.46
N GLU A 175 -1.67 -6.84 30.92
CA GLU A 175 -1.05 -7.50 32.07
C GLU A 175 -1.65 -7.10 33.42
N SER A 176 -2.28 -5.91 33.55
CA SER A 176 -3.09 -5.56 34.73
C SER A 176 -4.47 -6.20 34.67
N SER A 177 -5.14 -6.13 33.52
CA SER A 177 -6.49 -6.70 33.33
C SER A 177 -6.54 -8.21 33.58
N LEU A 178 -5.45 -8.92 33.24
CA LEU A 178 -5.28 -10.36 33.55
C LEU A 178 -5.06 -10.67 35.03
N LYS A 179 -4.62 -9.71 35.85
CA LYS A 179 -4.46 -9.87 37.31
C LYS A 179 -5.77 -9.56 38.04
N ASP A 180 -6.40 -8.44 37.72
CA ASP A 180 -7.67 -8.02 38.31
C ASP A 180 -8.77 -9.08 38.08
N GLY A 181 -8.84 -9.63 36.86
CA GLY A 181 -9.78 -10.72 36.52
C GLY A 181 -9.47 -12.07 37.19
N LEU A 182 -8.23 -12.29 37.66
CA LEU A 182 -7.85 -13.51 38.38
C LEU A 182 -8.24 -13.45 39.85
N ASP A 183 -8.02 -12.31 40.52
CA ASP A 183 -8.40 -12.12 41.91
C ASP A 183 -9.93 -12.10 42.10
N GLU A 184 -10.69 -11.50 41.17
CA GLU A 184 -12.16 -11.58 41.19
C GLU A 184 -12.66 -13.01 40.95
N ALA A 185 -11.99 -13.81 40.11
CA ALA A 185 -12.32 -15.21 39.90
C ALA A 185 -12.05 -16.09 41.14
N ILE A 186 -10.93 -15.87 41.82
CA ILE A 186 -10.57 -16.57 43.08
C ILE A 186 -11.60 -16.24 44.19
N SER A 187 -12.14 -15.02 44.21
CA SER A 187 -13.12 -14.58 45.21
C SER A 187 -14.50 -15.27 45.13
N ARG A 188 -14.84 -15.94 44.01
CA ARG A 188 -16.21 -16.43 43.73
C ARG A 188 -16.41 -17.94 43.71
N ALA A 189 -15.38 -18.75 44.00
CA ALA A 189 -15.50 -20.21 43.98
C ALA A 189 -16.34 -20.75 45.17
N PRO A 190 -17.54 -21.34 44.95
CA PRO A 190 -18.37 -21.84 46.04
C PRO A 190 -17.94 -23.25 46.45
N LEU A 191 -17.79 -23.47 47.76
CA LEU A 191 -17.81 -24.81 48.35
C LEU A 191 -19.26 -25.27 48.50
N GLU A 192 -19.66 -26.34 47.81
CA GLU A 192 -20.37 -27.48 48.44
C GLU A 192 -20.52 -28.68 47.49
N ALA A 193 -21.10 -29.77 47.97
CA ALA A 193 -20.91 -31.11 47.41
C ALA A 193 -22.21 -31.90 47.16
N SER A 194 -22.06 -33.00 46.39
CA SER A 194 -22.95 -34.16 46.28
C SER A 194 -24.29 -34.00 45.53
N SER A 195 -24.47 -34.79 44.45
CA SER A 195 -25.29 -36.02 44.46
C SER A 195 -25.82 -36.43 43.07
N LEU A 196 -25.93 -37.77 42.88
CA LEU A 196 -26.92 -38.54 42.09
C LEU A 196 -27.57 -37.95 40.82
N GLY A 197 -27.58 -38.72 39.70
CA GLY A 197 -28.61 -38.52 38.65
C GLY A 197 -28.33 -39.03 37.23
N SER A 198 -28.16 -40.33 37.00
CA SER A 198 -28.04 -40.87 35.62
C SER A 198 -29.39 -41.26 35.00
N LYS A 199 -29.63 -40.90 33.71
CA LYS A 199 -30.31 -41.75 32.69
C LYS A 199 -30.50 -41.13 31.28
N SER A 200 -29.80 -41.75 30.33
CA SER A 200 -30.10 -42.00 28.90
C SER A 200 -31.48 -41.63 28.29
N ARG A 201 -31.43 -40.98 27.10
CA ARG A 201 -32.27 -41.19 25.88
C ARG A 201 -31.46 -40.67 24.66
N LYS A 202 -30.99 -41.53 23.74
CA LYS A 202 -31.64 -42.09 22.53
C LYS A 202 -31.92 -41.08 21.38
N SER A 203 -31.18 -41.28 20.27
CA SER A 203 -31.25 -40.70 18.91
C SER A 203 -32.51 -41.19 18.12
N PRO A 204 -32.76 -40.97 16.78
CA PRO A 204 -31.82 -40.85 15.63
C PRO A 204 -32.20 -39.79 14.52
N PRO A 205 -32.30 -40.06 13.17
CA PRO A 205 -31.24 -39.83 12.15
C PRO A 205 -31.66 -39.04 10.85
N LEU A 206 -30.80 -39.09 9.79
CA LEU A 206 -31.01 -38.75 8.34
C LEU A 206 -30.77 -37.27 7.92
N ARG A 207 -30.37 -36.90 6.68
CA ARG A 207 -29.92 -37.63 5.46
C ARG A 207 -28.90 -36.77 4.62
N LYS A 208 -28.41 -37.26 3.48
CA LYS A 208 -27.37 -36.64 2.61
C LYS A 208 -27.89 -36.04 1.28
N ASN A 209 -27.12 -35.11 0.68
CA ASN A 209 -26.85 -34.84 -0.77
C ASN A 209 -26.92 -33.33 -1.14
N GLY A 210 -26.09 -32.73 -2.01
CA GLY A 210 -24.81 -33.18 -2.63
C GLY A 210 -24.27 -32.31 -3.80
N LYS A 211 -22.98 -32.52 -4.18
CA LYS A 211 -22.25 -32.15 -5.46
C LYS A 211 -22.01 -30.67 -5.91
N LYS A 212 -20.70 -30.32 -6.00
CA LYS A 212 -19.88 -29.81 -7.17
C LYS A 212 -20.46 -28.78 -8.19
N ARG A 213 -19.69 -27.87 -8.84
CA ARG A 213 -18.32 -27.27 -8.70
C ARG A 213 -18.14 -26.11 -9.71
N LYS A 214 -17.24 -25.14 -9.41
CA LYS A 214 -16.46 -24.21 -10.31
C LYS A 214 -16.16 -24.71 -11.75
N MET A 215 -15.85 -23.89 -12.78
CA MET A 215 -15.79 -22.42 -12.96
C MET A 215 -15.87 -22.07 -14.47
N THR A 216 -15.32 -20.93 -14.89
CA THR A 216 -15.43 -20.25 -16.19
C THR A 216 -14.04 -19.86 -16.72
N LEU A 217 -13.94 -19.59 -18.02
CA LEU A 217 -13.36 -18.37 -18.64
C LEU A 217 -12.01 -17.78 -18.10
N GLU A 218 -10.84 -17.72 -18.79
CA GLU A 218 -10.30 -18.37 -20.03
C GLU A 218 -10.25 -17.60 -21.41
N GLU A 219 -9.96 -16.29 -21.52
CA GLU A 219 -9.88 -15.59 -22.85
C GLU A 219 -9.03 -14.32 -22.89
N LEU A 220 -8.68 -13.95 -24.13
CA LEU A 220 -8.28 -12.65 -24.71
C LEU A 220 -8.04 -11.44 -23.77
N ASN A 221 -7.00 -10.62 -24.01
CA ASN A 221 -6.23 -10.54 -25.27
C ASN A 221 -4.75 -10.18 -25.17
N GLU A 222 -4.06 -10.57 -26.23
CA GLU A 222 -2.67 -10.41 -26.55
C GLU A 222 -2.58 -9.96 -28.03
N SER A 223 -2.12 -8.74 -28.34
CA SER A 223 -1.37 -8.45 -29.59
C SER A 223 -0.65 -7.09 -29.62
N VAL A 224 0.62 -7.12 -30.02
CA VAL A 224 1.56 -5.98 -30.22
C VAL A 224 2.56 -6.33 -31.34
N GLY A 225 2.93 -5.35 -32.17
CA GLY A 225 4.08 -5.37 -33.11
C GLY A 225 4.15 -4.03 -33.88
N LEU A 226 5.28 -3.55 -34.44
CA LEU A 226 6.66 -4.06 -34.60
C LEU A 226 7.67 -3.01 -34.04
N ASP A 227 8.96 -3.23 -33.72
CA ASP A 227 10.01 -4.24 -34.04
C ASP A 227 11.02 -3.84 -35.17
N LYS A 228 12.32 -4.14 -34.94
CA LYS A 228 13.54 -4.08 -35.80
C LYS A 228 14.26 -2.73 -36.04
N ASN A 229 15.60 -2.64 -36.22
CA ASN A 229 16.80 -3.48 -35.85
C ASN A 229 18.12 -2.70 -36.25
N ILE A 230 19.32 -3.32 -36.10
CA ILE A 230 20.63 -3.10 -36.79
C ILE A 230 21.75 -2.33 -36.02
N ASN A 231 23.01 -2.59 -36.45
CA ASN A 231 24.35 -2.27 -35.88
C ASN A 231 25.03 -1.06 -36.62
N HIS A 232 26.31 -0.63 -36.46
CA HIS A 232 27.59 -1.31 -36.16
C HIS A 232 28.74 -0.28 -35.90
N GLN A 233 29.68 -0.55 -34.95
CA GLN A 233 31.13 -0.11 -34.82
C GLN A 233 31.56 1.38 -35.09
N LEU A 234 32.72 1.93 -34.66
CA LEU A 234 33.75 1.68 -33.61
C LEU A 234 34.58 2.98 -33.38
N GLU A 235 35.32 3.03 -32.26
CA GLU A 235 36.57 3.80 -31.97
C GLU A 235 36.68 5.36 -32.06
N ASP A 236 37.25 5.89 -30.97
CA ASP A 236 38.23 6.98 -30.80
C ASP A 236 38.05 8.40 -31.41
N LEU A 237 37.96 9.40 -30.52
CA LEU A 237 39.12 10.27 -30.20
C LEU A 237 38.92 11.12 -28.93
N GLU A 238 40.01 11.69 -28.41
CA GLU A 238 40.12 12.34 -27.09
C GLU A 238 40.50 13.85 -27.21
N ILE A 239 40.38 14.61 -26.09
CA ILE A 239 40.91 15.99 -25.87
C ILE A 239 40.14 17.14 -26.59
N GLY A 240 39.80 18.27 -25.97
CA GLY A 240 39.84 18.62 -24.54
C GLY A 240 39.75 20.15 -24.23
N ARG A 241 39.52 20.45 -22.93
CA ARG A 241 39.90 21.67 -22.17
C ARG A 241 39.59 23.11 -22.68
N SER A 242 38.62 23.72 -21.97
CA SER A 242 38.84 24.87 -21.03
C SER A 242 38.73 26.35 -21.47
N GLN A 243 37.98 27.10 -20.62
CA GLN A 243 38.21 28.50 -20.19
C GLN A 243 37.90 29.63 -21.22
N LYS A 244 37.65 30.91 -20.86
CA LYS A 244 37.91 31.73 -19.64
C LYS A 244 37.12 33.07 -19.67
N ARG A 245 37.18 33.85 -18.55
CA ARG A 245 37.22 35.35 -18.49
C ARG A 245 35.91 36.17 -18.77
N LYS A 246 35.67 37.37 -18.17
CA LYS A 246 36.26 38.09 -16.99
C LYS A 246 35.53 39.44 -16.65
N THR A 247 35.51 39.86 -15.36
CA THR A 247 35.53 41.28 -14.84
C THR A 247 34.38 42.27 -15.20
N SER A 248 34.14 43.43 -14.56
CA SER A 248 34.79 44.19 -13.46
C SER A 248 33.89 45.28 -12.83
N GLN A 249 34.08 45.63 -11.54
CA GLN A 249 34.14 47.00 -10.92
C GLN A 249 32.93 47.99 -11.05
N ASN A 250 32.75 49.08 -10.25
CA ASN A 250 33.23 49.52 -8.92
C ASN A 250 32.40 50.73 -8.39
N GLY A 251 32.29 50.90 -7.06
CA GLY A 251 32.06 52.20 -6.37
C GLY A 251 30.62 52.77 -6.35
N SER A 252 30.27 53.78 -5.53
CA SER A 252 30.94 54.40 -4.35
C SER A 252 29.92 55.19 -3.46
N LEU A 253 30.28 55.45 -2.21
CA LEU A 253 29.61 56.31 -1.19
C LEU A 253 29.87 57.84 -1.47
N PRO A 254 29.32 58.87 -0.74
CA PRO A 254 28.82 58.86 0.66
C PRO A 254 27.66 59.82 1.11
N LEU A 255 27.30 59.66 2.41
CA LEU A 255 26.66 60.52 3.45
C LEU A 255 26.15 61.97 3.17
N THR A 256 24.99 62.31 3.76
CA THR A 256 24.72 63.28 4.89
C THR A 256 23.20 63.17 5.26
N SER A 257 22.63 63.16 6.47
CA SER A 257 22.88 63.70 7.84
C SER A 257 22.20 65.05 8.17
N HIS A 258 21.07 65.03 8.89
CA HIS A 258 20.48 66.02 9.83
C HIS A 258 19.08 65.49 10.24
N THR A 259 18.61 65.30 11.49
CA THR A 259 18.56 66.07 12.75
C THR A 259 17.55 67.22 12.80
N THR A 260 16.38 66.96 13.41
CA THR A 260 15.80 67.79 14.49
C THR A 260 14.78 66.97 15.31
N ASP A 261 14.53 67.42 16.52
CA ASP A 261 13.64 66.82 17.54
C ASP A 261 12.39 67.70 17.73
N LEU A 262 11.29 67.16 18.29
CA LEU A 262 10.40 67.78 19.31
C LEU A 262 8.98 67.16 19.40
N SER A 263 8.74 66.53 20.56
CA SER A 263 7.52 66.57 21.41
C SER A 263 6.08 66.45 20.84
N ALA A 264 5.45 65.32 21.20
CA ALA A 264 4.13 65.18 21.85
C ALA A 264 2.80 65.72 21.22
N ILE A 265 1.79 64.85 21.13
CA ILE A 265 0.49 64.91 21.86
C ILE A 265 -0.34 63.62 21.62
N GLU A 266 -1.49 63.49 22.27
CA GLU A 266 -2.25 62.30 22.66
C GLU A 266 -3.07 61.54 21.56
N GLU A 267 -3.27 60.23 21.86
CA GLU A 267 -4.50 59.43 21.69
C GLU A 267 -5.07 58.92 20.34
N HIS A 268 -5.92 57.88 20.51
CA HIS A 268 -7.00 57.39 19.64
C HIS A 268 -6.73 56.66 18.31
N SER A 269 -6.21 55.42 18.45
CA SER A 269 -6.92 54.18 18.03
C SER A 269 -7.11 53.78 16.54
N LYS A 270 -7.22 52.45 16.32
CA LYS A 270 -7.75 51.76 15.12
C LYS A 270 -7.16 52.13 13.76
N ILE A 271 -6.21 51.32 13.29
CA ILE A 271 -5.99 51.10 11.84
C ILE A 271 -6.13 49.61 11.53
N LYS A 272 -6.75 49.34 10.38
CA LYS A 272 -6.95 48.04 9.72
C LYS A 272 -6.41 48.22 8.29
N SER A 273 -5.94 47.15 7.63
CA SER A 273 -5.33 47.20 6.26
C SER A 273 -3.96 47.92 6.21
N SER A 274 -3.05 47.68 5.26
CA SER A 274 -2.92 46.64 4.21
C SER A 274 -1.52 46.72 3.57
N GLY A 275 -1.13 45.69 2.81
CA GLY A 275 -0.45 45.93 1.53
C GLY A 275 1.07 45.70 1.45
N GLU A 276 1.42 44.51 0.95
CA GLU A 276 2.39 44.26 -0.13
C GLU A 276 3.90 44.64 -0.06
N LEU A 277 4.69 43.74 -0.68
CA LEU A 277 5.94 43.93 -1.44
C LEU A 277 7.21 44.44 -0.71
N GLY A 278 8.19 43.54 -0.57
CA GLY A 278 9.58 43.90 -0.27
C GLY A 278 10.48 42.72 0.13
N SER A 279 11.11 42.04 -0.83
CA SER A 279 12.29 41.20 -0.58
C SER A 279 13.56 42.03 -0.87
N PRO A 280 14.69 41.84 -0.14
CA PRO A 280 15.66 40.88 -0.69
C PRO A 280 16.52 40.07 0.33
N ASP A 281 16.95 38.93 -0.21
CA ASP A 281 18.00 37.94 0.12
C ASP A 281 19.23 38.28 1.00
N SER A 282 19.68 37.23 1.69
CA SER A 282 21.03 36.98 2.27
C SER A 282 21.44 37.80 3.52
N SER A 283 22.24 37.29 4.46
CA SER A 283 23.37 36.37 4.28
C SER A 283 23.77 35.57 5.55
N ARG A 284 24.18 34.31 5.33
CA ARG A 284 25.23 33.53 6.04
C ARG A 284 25.47 33.76 7.55
N LYS A 285 25.32 32.68 8.33
CA LYS A 285 26.35 32.27 9.30
C LYS A 285 26.84 30.86 8.98
N LYS A 286 28.16 30.64 9.10
CA LYS A 286 28.78 29.32 9.00
C LYS A 286 28.66 28.60 10.34
N LEU A 287 28.52 27.28 10.31
CA LEU A 287 29.00 26.40 11.37
C LEU A 287 29.63 25.14 10.76
N VAL A 288 30.44 24.45 11.54
CA VAL A 288 31.44 23.45 11.10
C VAL A 288 31.36 22.24 12.03
N ALA A 289 31.86 21.08 11.55
CA ALA A 289 31.91 19.78 12.23
C ALA A 289 30.59 18.97 12.16
N LYS A 290 30.61 17.63 12.12
CA LYS A 290 31.74 16.68 12.03
C LYS A 290 31.31 15.40 11.30
N SER A 291 32.29 14.64 10.80
CA SER A 291 32.04 13.33 10.18
C SER A 291 31.66 12.27 11.22
N ILE A 292 30.60 11.50 10.95
CA ILE A 292 30.44 10.12 11.44
C ILE A 292 30.02 9.26 10.25
N THR A 293 30.92 8.40 9.78
CA THR A 293 30.67 7.43 8.70
C THR A 293 30.10 6.13 9.28
N GLY A 294 28.84 5.80 8.99
CA GLY A 294 28.14 4.63 9.55
C GLY A 294 27.19 3.95 8.57
N ARG A 295 27.59 3.75 7.30
CA ARG A 295 26.71 3.26 6.22
C ARG A 295 26.56 1.74 6.24
N SER A 296 25.77 1.21 7.18
CA SER A 296 25.42 -0.21 7.20
C SER A 296 24.46 -0.56 6.04
N SER A 297 24.92 -1.38 5.10
CA SER A 297 24.09 -1.88 4.00
C SER A 297 23.47 -3.23 4.37
N PHE A 298 22.14 -3.30 4.41
CA PHE A 298 21.43 -4.58 4.52
C PHE A 298 21.66 -5.39 3.24
N ARG A 299 22.60 -6.34 3.33
CA ARG A 299 22.98 -7.24 2.23
C ARG A 299 22.26 -8.57 2.45
N LEU A 300 21.25 -8.87 1.63
CA LEU A 300 20.60 -10.18 1.62
C LEU A 300 21.65 -11.27 1.38
N THR A 301 21.90 -12.08 2.40
CA THR A 301 22.87 -13.17 2.34
C THR A 301 22.28 -14.35 1.58
N SER A 302 22.54 -14.38 0.27
CA SER A 302 22.33 -15.57 -0.55
C SER A 302 22.96 -16.78 0.14
N ARG A 303 22.13 -17.78 0.50
CA ARG A 303 22.61 -19.05 1.03
C ARG A 303 23.32 -19.79 -0.09
N HIS A 304 24.64 -19.88 -0.02
CA HIS A 304 25.38 -20.87 -0.80
C HIS A 304 25.02 -22.27 -0.31
N ALA A 305 24.20 -22.97 -1.09
CA ALA A 305 24.06 -24.42 -1.00
C ALA A 305 25.36 -25.10 -1.47
N PRO A 306 25.67 -26.33 -1.02
CA PRO A 306 26.85 -27.05 -1.48
C PRO A 306 26.78 -27.33 -2.99
N ASP A 307 27.92 -27.21 -3.67
CA ASP A 307 28.05 -27.26 -5.14
C ASP A 307 27.94 -28.69 -5.70
N GLN A 308 26.75 -29.28 -5.58
CA GLN A 308 26.38 -30.49 -6.33
C GLN A 308 25.80 -30.08 -7.67
N LYS A 309 26.46 -30.48 -8.76
CA LYS A 309 25.96 -30.32 -10.13
C LYS A 309 24.83 -31.31 -10.42
N GLU A 310 23.66 -31.06 -9.82
CA GLU A 310 22.42 -31.69 -10.28
C GLU A 310 22.21 -31.33 -11.76
N SER A 311 22.01 -32.34 -12.61
CA SER A 311 21.67 -32.12 -14.01
C SER A 311 20.32 -31.43 -14.10
N LEU A 312 20.26 -30.26 -14.75
CA LEU A 312 19.01 -29.51 -14.91
C LEU A 312 17.90 -30.43 -15.45
N PRO A 313 16.67 -30.35 -14.89
CA PRO A 313 15.57 -31.20 -15.29
C PRO A 313 15.27 -30.98 -16.78
N GLN A 314 15.19 -32.08 -17.54
CA GLN A 314 14.77 -31.97 -18.93
C GLN A 314 13.33 -31.47 -19.00
N LEU A 315 13.08 -30.54 -19.93
CA LEU A 315 11.75 -30.04 -20.22
C LEU A 315 10.88 -31.18 -20.77
N HIS A 316 9.56 -31.14 -20.52
CA HIS A 316 8.64 -32.07 -21.19
C HIS A 316 8.48 -31.67 -22.66
N THR A 317 9.43 -32.08 -23.52
CA THR A 317 9.57 -31.69 -24.93
C THR A 317 8.51 -32.25 -25.87
N THR A 318 7.70 -33.21 -25.42
CA THR A 318 6.60 -33.76 -26.23
C THR A 318 5.48 -32.72 -26.32
N LEU A 319 5.45 -31.99 -27.43
CA LEU A 319 4.30 -31.19 -27.85
C LEU A 319 3.02 -32.06 -27.79
N PRO A 320 1.85 -31.48 -27.42
CA PRO A 320 0.59 -32.21 -27.48
C PRO A 320 0.33 -32.67 -28.92
N ASP A 321 -0.47 -33.73 -29.12
CA ASP A 321 -0.84 -34.12 -30.48
C ASP A 321 -1.76 -33.05 -31.11
N ILE A 322 -1.27 -32.40 -32.16
CA ILE A 322 -1.87 -31.24 -32.84
C ILE A 322 -2.62 -31.64 -34.14
N ALA A 323 -2.75 -32.94 -34.44
CA ALA A 323 -3.37 -33.43 -35.69
C ALA A 323 -4.87 -33.07 -35.87
N SER A 324 -5.51 -32.54 -34.83
CA SER A 324 -6.91 -32.08 -34.86
C SER A 324 -7.02 -30.58 -35.21
N ASN A 325 -7.67 -30.24 -36.32
CA ASN A 325 -8.01 -28.85 -36.65
C ASN A 325 -9.20 -28.32 -35.81
N GLY A 326 -9.24 -27.01 -35.56
CA GLY A 326 -10.31 -26.33 -34.82
C GLY A 326 -10.09 -26.22 -33.30
N ARG A 327 -11.14 -25.88 -32.54
CA ARG A 327 -11.04 -25.50 -31.11
C ARG A 327 -10.21 -26.44 -30.22
N PRO A 328 -10.28 -27.79 -30.33
CA PRO A 328 -9.48 -28.69 -29.50
C PRO A 328 -7.96 -28.52 -29.66
N LYS A 329 -7.49 -27.85 -30.73
CA LYS A 329 -6.10 -27.44 -30.94
C LYS A 329 -5.68 -26.32 -30.00
N LEU A 330 -6.55 -25.34 -29.78
CA LEU A 330 -6.28 -24.16 -28.96
C LEU A 330 -6.17 -24.56 -27.48
N ASP A 331 -7.20 -25.23 -26.96
CA ASP A 331 -7.30 -25.68 -25.57
C ASP A 331 -6.09 -26.55 -25.16
N LYS A 332 -5.59 -27.43 -26.05
CA LYS A 332 -4.38 -28.26 -25.84
C LYS A 332 -3.09 -27.43 -25.72
N ILE A 333 -2.94 -26.41 -26.57
CA ILE A 333 -1.76 -25.53 -26.58
C ILE A 333 -1.75 -24.65 -25.32
N GLU A 334 -2.92 -24.18 -24.89
CA GLU A 334 -3.09 -23.43 -23.64
C GLU A 334 -2.82 -24.29 -22.40
N GLU A 335 -3.38 -25.50 -22.27
CA GLU A 335 -3.07 -26.41 -21.14
C GLU A 335 -1.57 -26.76 -21.10
N TYR A 336 -0.93 -26.96 -22.26
CA TYR A 336 0.52 -27.20 -22.33
C TYR A 336 1.32 -25.98 -21.84
N LEU A 337 1.09 -24.79 -22.39
CA LEU A 337 1.86 -23.59 -22.03
C LEU A 337 1.64 -23.20 -20.56
N CYS A 338 0.39 -23.25 -20.07
CA CYS A 338 0.07 -23.06 -18.65
C CYS A 338 0.82 -24.05 -17.76
N LYS A 339 0.89 -25.34 -18.13
CA LYS A 339 1.60 -26.36 -17.36
C LYS A 339 3.11 -26.08 -17.28
N GLN A 340 3.77 -25.74 -18.39
CA GLN A 340 5.22 -25.49 -18.37
C GLN A 340 5.57 -24.27 -17.49
N ILE A 341 4.76 -23.20 -17.52
CA ILE A 341 4.95 -22.02 -16.67
C ILE A 341 4.62 -22.35 -15.20
N ALA A 342 3.59 -23.14 -14.93
CA ALA A 342 3.28 -23.65 -13.59
C ALA A 342 4.44 -24.46 -12.99
N ASP A 343 5.08 -25.32 -13.78
CA ASP A 343 6.27 -26.08 -13.38
C ASP A 343 7.51 -25.19 -13.16
N CYS A 344 7.63 -24.03 -13.84
CA CYS A 344 8.66 -23.03 -13.54
C CYS A 344 8.39 -22.31 -12.20
N ILE A 345 7.16 -21.83 -12.00
CA ILE A 345 6.72 -21.13 -10.78
C ILE A 345 6.93 -22.03 -9.55
N ASP A 346 6.51 -23.29 -9.63
CA ASP A 346 6.64 -24.28 -8.55
C ASP A 346 8.09 -24.55 -8.15
N ARG A 347 8.99 -24.68 -9.14
CA ARG A 347 10.44 -24.83 -8.91
C ARG A 347 11.07 -23.57 -8.31
N LEU A 348 10.65 -22.38 -8.71
CA LEU A 348 11.14 -21.13 -8.13
C LEU A 348 10.63 -20.93 -6.70
N MET A 349 9.38 -21.27 -6.40
CA MET A 349 8.81 -21.18 -5.06
C MET A 349 9.50 -22.17 -4.10
N THR A 350 9.63 -23.44 -4.49
CA THR A 350 10.34 -24.48 -3.69
C THR A 350 11.84 -24.27 -3.56
N LYS A 351 12.46 -23.49 -4.46
CA LYS A 351 13.88 -23.06 -4.37
C LYS A 351 14.10 -21.90 -3.40
N ASN A 352 13.10 -21.06 -3.16
CA ASN A 352 13.18 -19.89 -2.28
C ASN A 352 12.59 -20.12 -0.88
N TYR A 353 11.64 -21.03 -0.74
CA TYR A 353 10.90 -21.31 0.49
C TYR A 353 10.84 -22.81 0.80
N LYS A 354 10.90 -23.15 2.09
CA LYS A 354 10.68 -24.51 2.58
C LYS A 354 9.21 -24.94 2.47
N PRO A 355 8.88 -26.25 2.53
CA PRO A 355 7.50 -26.72 2.52
C PRO A 355 6.59 -26.11 3.61
N GLU A 356 7.14 -25.86 4.80
CA GLU A 356 6.39 -25.25 5.91
C GLU A 356 6.11 -23.76 5.66
N GLU A 357 7.09 -23.06 5.09
CA GLU A 357 6.98 -21.65 4.71
C GLU A 357 5.99 -21.47 3.55
N LEU A 358 5.99 -22.38 2.56
CA LEU A 358 4.99 -22.41 1.48
C LEU A 358 3.58 -22.64 2.01
N SER A 359 3.41 -23.53 2.99
CA SER A 359 2.11 -23.76 3.66
C SER A 359 1.62 -22.53 4.42
N TYR A 360 2.51 -21.84 5.14
CA TYR A 360 2.20 -20.57 5.83
C TYR A 360 1.81 -19.45 4.84
N LEU A 361 2.53 -19.34 3.72
CA LEU A 361 2.24 -18.42 2.62
C LEU A 361 1.00 -18.82 1.79
N GLN A 362 0.30 -19.90 2.16
CA GLN A 362 -0.86 -20.47 1.46
C GLN A 362 -0.58 -20.80 -0.03
N TYR A 363 0.69 -21.03 -0.37
CA TYR A 363 1.08 -21.43 -1.71
C TYR A 363 0.62 -22.86 -1.99
N SER A 364 0.06 -23.07 -3.18
CA SER A 364 -0.21 -24.39 -3.73
C SER A 364 0.19 -24.42 -5.20
N LYS A 365 0.69 -25.57 -5.66
CA LYS A 365 1.15 -25.73 -7.04
C LYS A 365 -0.01 -25.52 -8.03
N PRO A 366 0.09 -24.55 -8.96
CA PRO A 366 -0.91 -24.42 -10.01
C PRO A 366 -0.89 -25.65 -10.92
N THR A 367 -2.07 -26.18 -11.26
CA THR A 367 -2.23 -27.50 -11.88
C THR A 367 -2.25 -27.47 -13.41
N GLY A 368 -1.81 -26.35 -14.02
CA GLY A 368 -1.98 -26.01 -15.43
C GLY A 368 -3.43 -25.64 -15.79
N ARG A 369 -4.41 -26.36 -15.24
CA ARG A 369 -5.86 -26.17 -15.46
C ARG A 369 -6.46 -24.95 -14.76
N ASP A 370 -5.69 -24.29 -13.90
CA ASP A 370 -6.10 -23.05 -13.23
C ASP A 370 -5.92 -21.82 -14.14
N GLY A 371 -5.32 -22.00 -15.33
CA GLY A 371 -5.19 -21.00 -16.38
C GLY A 371 -4.18 -19.88 -16.08
N PHE A 372 -3.88 -19.08 -17.11
CA PHE A 372 -2.93 -17.95 -16.99
C PHE A 372 -3.29 -16.94 -15.90
N ARG A 373 -4.59 -16.78 -15.58
CA ARG A 373 -5.06 -15.93 -14.48
C ARG A 373 -4.42 -16.33 -13.14
N ALA A 374 -4.47 -17.63 -12.78
CA ALA A 374 -3.90 -18.10 -11.52
C ALA A 374 -2.37 -17.96 -11.49
N LEU A 375 -1.70 -18.15 -12.65
CA LEU A 375 -0.26 -17.94 -12.78
C LEU A 375 0.10 -16.45 -12.57
N ALA A 376 -0.69 -15.53 -13.12
CA ALA A 376 -0.53 -14.09 -12.92
C ALA A 376 -0.77 -13.65 -11.47
N GLU A 377 -1.81 -14.19 -10.82
CA GLU A 377 -2.12 -13.92 -9.41
C GLU A 377 -0.99 -14.40 -8.48
N ILE A 378 -0.40 -15.57 -8.73
CA ILE A 378 0.79 -16.06 -8.01
C ILE A 378 2.00 -15.15 -8.27
N ILE A 379 2.22 -14.71 -9.51
CA ILE A 379 3.34 -13.85 -9.88
C ILE A 379 3.26 -12.48 -9.18
N ASP A 380 2.07 -11.87 -9.06
CA ASP A 380 1.93 -10.58 -8.37
C ASP A 380 2.02 -10.72 -6.84
N ASN A 381 1.41 -11.77 -6.26
CA ASN A 381 1.49 -12.04 -4.82
C ASN A 381 2.94 -12.21 -4.31
N PHE A 382 3.80 -12.87 -5.08
CA PHE A 382 5.23 -13.04 -4.77
C PHE A 382 6.15 -12.12 -5.57
N ARG A 383 5.63 -10.99 -6.09
CA ARG A 383 6.37 -10.02 -6.92
C ARG A 383 7.56 -9.39 -6.21
N VAL A 384 7.46 -9.14 -4.92
CA VAL A 384 8.53 -8.46 -4.16
C VAL A 384 9.63 -9.44 -3.76
N SER A 385 9.28 -10.68 -3.43
CA SER A 385 10.21 -11.67 -2.86
C SER A 385 10.87 -12.59 -3.89
N VAL A 386 10.12 -13.12 -4.86
CA VAL A 386 10.61 -14.16 -5.79
C VAL A 386 10.69 -13.65 -7.22
N PHE A 387 9.60 -13.10 -7.77
CA PHE A 387 9.52 -12.80 -9.20
C PHE A 387 10.06 -11.40 -9.56
N GLY A 388 10.34 -10.57 -8.56
CA GLY A 388 10.83 -9.19 -8.68
C GLY A 388 12.21 -9.03 -9.33
N PRO A 389 13.20 -9.89 -9.02
CA PRO A 389 14.47 -9.94 -9.74
C PRO A 389 14.38 -10.64 -11.09
N ILE A 390 13.42 -11.55 -11.28
CA ILE A 390 13.37 -12.50 -12.41
C ILE A 390 12.62 -11.94 -13.61
N ILE A 391 11.40 -11.40 -13.42
CA ILE A 391 10.55 -10.95 -14.53
C ILE A 391 10.76 -9.44 -14.78
N PRO A 392 11.26 -9.00 -15.95
CA PRO A 392 11.40 -7.58 -16.27
C PRO A 392 10.07 -6.81 -16.21
N TRP A 393 10.12 -5.54 -15.79
CA TRP A 393 8.93 -4.68 -15.67
C TRP A 393 8.11 -4.59 -16.98
N SER A 394 8.80 -4.59 -18.12
CA SER A 394 8.22 -4.58 -19.48
C SER A 394 7.43 -5.83 -19.87
N LEU A 395 7.52 -6.92 -19.10
CA LEU A 395 6.66 -8.10 -19.23
C LEU A 395 5.50 -8.08 -18.22
N ARG A 396 5.70 -7.56 -17.00
CA ARG A 396 4.68 -7.53 -15.93
C ARG A 396 3.40 -6.81 -16.37
N SER A 397 3.54 -5.70 -17.10
CA SER A 397 2.40 -4.93 -17.64
C SER A 397 1.54 -5.71 -18.65
N LYS A 398 2.05 -6.83 -19.20
CA LYS A 398 1.36 -7.67 -20.20
C LYS A 398 0.67 -8.90 -19.59
N ILE A 399 1.01 -9.26 -18.35
CA ILE A 399 0.49 -10.45 -17.65
C ILE A 399 -0.40 -10.08 -16.45
N THR A 400 -1.15 -8.98 -16.54
CA THR A 400 -2.10 -8.62 -15.47
C THR A 400 -3.27 -9.62 -15.46
N PRO A 401 -3.77 -10.11 -14.30
CA PRO A 401 -4.83 -11.13 -14.26
C PRO A 401 -6.11 -10.75 -15.02
N ARG A 402 -6.39 -9.45 -15.15
CA ARG A 402 -7.56 -8.89 -15.87
C ARG A 402 -7.48 -9.06 -17.40
N MET A 403 -6.30 -9.32 -17.96
CA MET A 403 -6.13 -9.56 -19.40
C MET A 403 -6.49 -11.01 -19.81
N MET A 404 -6.92 -11.84 -18.86
CA MET A 404 -7.25 -13.26 -19.07
C MET A 404 -8.78 -13.56 -18.85
N GLU A 405 -9.63 -12.60 -19.24
CA GLU A 405 -11.10 -12.40 -19.02
C GLU A 405 -12.15 -13.55 -19.17
N LYS A 406 -12.43 -13.99 -20.42
CA LYS A 406 -13.72 -14.56 -20.95
C LYS A 406 -13.55 -16.01 -21.55
N ARG A 407 -14.12 -16.56 -22.67
CA ARG A 407 -13.65 -17.89 -23.27
C ARG A 407 -13.11 -17.88 -24.73
N ILE A 408 -11.84 -18.29 -24.92
CA ILE A 408 -10.97 -18.12 -26.10
C ILE A 408 -11.48 -18.63 -27.46
N THR A 409 -11.03 -17.96 -28.53
CA THR A 409 -11.63 -18.06 -29.88
C THR A 409 -10.72 -18.05 -31.13
N THR A 410 -9.61 -17.29 -31.27
CA THR A 410 -8.87 -17.24 -32.58
C THR A 410 -7.35 -17.50 -32.56
N ASN A 411 -6.83 -18.00 -33.69
CA ASN A 411 -5.40 -18.28 -33.91
C ASN A 411 -4.50 -17.04 -33.75
N LYS A 412 -4.94 -15.86 -34.20
CA LYS A 412 -4.15 -14.61 -34.10
C LYS A 412 -3.79 -14.32 -32.64
N GLU A 413 -4.74 -14.59 -31.76
CA GLU A 413 -4.70 -14.19 -30.36
C GLU A 413 -3.97 -15.25 -29.53
N LEU A 414 -4.13 -16.54 -29.86
CA LEU A 414 -3.26 -17.61 -29.34
C LEU A 414 -1.79 -17.45 -29.78
N VAL A 415 -1.55 -17.05 -31.04
CA VAL A 415 -0.18 -16.74 -31.54
C VAL A 415 0.50 -15.68 -30.69
N GLN A 416 -0.23 -14.69 -30.18
CA GLN A 416 0.37 -13.71 -29.29
C GLN A 416 0.33 -14.14 -27.81
N LEU A 417 -0.65 -14.93 -27.35
CA LEU A 417 -0.59 -15.57 -26.02
C LEU A 417 0.74 -16.32 -25.81
N ILE A 418 1.23 -17.00 -26.86
CA ILE A 418 2.55 -17.65 -26.85
C ILE A 418 3.71 -16.63 -26.88
N LYS A 419 3.53 -15.42 -27.40
CA LYS A 419 4.57 -14.38 -27.41
C LYS A 419 4.77 -13.74 -26.03
N SER A 420 3.79 -13.15 -25.35
CA SER A 420 4.10 -12.49 -24.07
C SER A 420 4.23 -13.51 -22.93
N TRP A 421 3.40 -14.54 -22.85
CA TRP A 421 3.62 -15.61 -21.87
C TRP A 421 4.83 -16.51 -22.20
N GLY A 422 5.22 -16.66 -23.47
CA GLY A 422 6.49 -17.30 -23.83
C GLY A 422 7.71 -16.48 -23.37
N GLN A 423 7.67 -15.15 -23.45
CA GLN A 423 8.73 -14.30 -22.87
C GLN A 423 8.76 -14.39 -21.33
N VAL A 424 7.61 -14.55 -20.67
CA VAL A 424 7.54 -14.77 -19.21
C VAL A 424 8.05 -16.17 -18.84
N TRP A 425 7.69 -17.20 -19.60
CA TRP A 425 8.25 -18.56 -19.46
C TRP A 425 9.78 -18.53 -19.62
N LEU A 426 10.28 -17.82 -20.63
CA LEU A 426 11.71 -17.66 -20.89
C LEU A 426 12.44 -16.97 -19.72
N ALA A 427 11.85 -15.93 -19.14
CA ALA A 427 12.40 -15.28 -17.94
C ALA A 427 12.36 -16.20 -16.70
N LEU A 428 11.26 -16.91 -16.48
CA LEU A 428 11.10 -17.86 -15.37
C LEU A 428 11.96 -19.13 -15.52
N SER A 429 12.44 -19.43 -16.72
CA SER A 429 13.28 -20.61 -16.99
C SER A 429 14.73 -20.45 -16.52
N ASP A 430 15.19 -19.23 -16.23
CA ASP A 430 16.59 -18.94 -15.93
C ASP A 430 17.03 -19.60 -14.60
N GLY A 431 18.07 -20.42 -14.67
CA GLY A 431 18.51 -21.26 -13.55
C GLY A 431 17.48 -22.33 -13.10
N VAL A 432 16.55 -22.73 -13.98
CA VAL A 432 15.53 -23.78 -13.75
C VAL A 432 15.50 -24.81 -14.89
N PHE A 433 15.59 -24.38 -16.14
CA PHE A 433 15.58 -25.22 -17.35
C PHE A 433 16.66 -24.76 -18.35
N ASP A 434 16.97 -25.58 -19.37
CA ASP A 434 17.76 -25.11 -20.51
C ASP A 434 16.97 -24.07 -21.33
N LYS A 435 17.52 -22.87 -21.42
CA LYS A 435 16.91 -21.74 -22.13
C LYS A 435 16.66 -22.04 -23.61
N LYS A 436 17.58 -22.73 -24.29
CA LYS A 436 17.45 -23.05 -25.73
C LYS A 436 16.30 -24.03 -26.00
N SER A 437 16.07 -24.97 -25.09
CA SER A 437 14.94 -25.90 -25.14
C SER A 437 13.60 -25.19 -24.93
N VAL A 438 13.55 -24.14 -24.11
CA VAL A 438 12.36 -23.29 -23.94
C VAL A 438 12.13 -22.42 -25.17
N GLU A 439 13.16 -21.76 -25.70
CA GLU A 439 13.09 -20.98 -26.95
C GLU A 439 12.57 -21.83 -28.13
N LYS A 440 13.15 -23.01 -28.33
CA LYS A 440 12.69 -23.98 -29.34
C LYS A 440 11.21 -24.37 -29.12
N SER A 441 10.80 -24.62 -27.89
CA SER A 441 9.41 -25.01 -27.58
C SER A 441 8.42 -23.91 -27.92
N ILE A 442 8.80 -22.63 -27.71
CA ILE A 442 7.99 -21.47 -28.09
C ILE A 442 7.87 -21.38 -29.62
N ASP A 443 8.98 -21.54 -30.36
CA ASP A 443 8.99 -21.57 -31.82
C ASP A 443 8.13 -22.72 -32.39
N ASP A 444 8.19 -23.91 -31.78
CA ASP A 444 7.39 -25.06 -32.19
C ASP A 444 5.88 -24.83 -31.99
N LEU A 445 5.47 -24.18 -30.88
CA LEU A 445 4.08 -23.77 -30.67
C LEU A 445 3.61 -22.70 -31.67
N LEU A 446 4.46 -21.73 -32.03
CA LEU A 446 4.15 -20.71 -33.03
C LEU A 446 4.03 -21.31 -34.45
N ARG A 447 4.91 -22.25 -34.81
CA ARG A 447 4.82 -23.03 -36.05
C ARG A 447 3.52 -23.83 -36.10
N ALA A 448 3.13 -24.48 -35.00
CA ALA A 448 1.94 -25.32 -34.93
C ALA A 448 0.60 -24.59 -35.16
N ILE A 449 0.54 -23.26 -35.03
CA ILE A 449 -0.66 -22.44 -35.30
C ILE A 449 -0.60 -21.79 -36.69
N SER A 450 0.58 -21.76 -37.31
CA SER A 450 0.80 -21.27 -38.67
C SER A 450 0.46 -22.32 -39.75
N VAL A 451 0.07 -23.53 -39.32
CA VAL A 451 -0.38 -24.68 -40.11
C VAL A 451 -1.76 -25.11 -39.59
#